data_AF-A0A1I3TPY8-F1
#
_entry.id   AF-A0A1I3TPY8-F1
#
_cell.length_a   1.000
_cell.length_b   1.000
_cell.length_c   1.000
_cell.angle_alpha   90.00
_cell.angle_beta   90.00
_cell.angle_gamma   90.00
#
_symmetry.space_group_name_H-M   'P 1'
#
loop_
_entity.id
_entity.type
_entity.pdbx_description
1 polymer ?
#
loop_
_entity_poly.entity_id
_entity_poly.type
_entity_poly.pdbx_seq_one_letter_code
_entity_poly.pdbx_strand_id
1 'polypeptide(L)'
;MWARIRRVISAGVLVGTLVGVLGLPMPVLAQDWHEPARGTAERARLMNAMRPLVEWHLGAPVEFVVHELRATSDHAFAIVSPQRPGGGEIDIDTTPMVRDLGDDPWYFKEVGGLDFIALMIREGDQWGIVEYSIGATDVWFGAQPFCREFPAILADYCPN
;
A
#
# COMPACT_ATOMS: atom_id res chain seq x y z
N MET A 1 56.20 -37.86 -68.66
CA MET A 1 55.22 -37.16 -69.53
C MET A 1 53.83 -37.40 -68.94
N TRP A 2 53.24 -36.37 -68.30
CA TRP A 2 51.79 -36.12 -68.10
C TRP A 2 51.02 -37.09 -67.19
N ALA A 3 50.75 -36.74 -65.91
CA ALA A 3 49.66 -35.90 -65.37
C ALA A 3 48.28 -36.59 -65.25
N ARG A 4 47.77 -36.73 -64.01
CA ARG A 4 46.45 -36.18 -63.60
C ARG A 4 46.13 -36.39 -62.11
N ILE A 5 45.73 -35.27 -61.53
CA ILE A 5 45.16 -35.00 -60.20
C ILE A 5 43.80 -35.69 -60.02
N ARG A 6 43.48 -36.13 -58.79
CA ARG A 6 42.15 -35.96 -58.17
C ARG A 6 42.30 -35.74 -56.66
N ARG A 7 42.06 -34.51 -56.21
CA ARG A 7 41.83 -34.14 -54.81
C ARG A 7 40.43 -34.61 -54.40
N VAL A 8 40.31 -35.25 -53.25
CA VAL A 8 39.03 -35.49 -52.56
C VAL A 8 39.03 -34.64 -51.29
N ILE A 9 38.00 -33.81 -51.15
CA ILE A 9 37.72 -32.97 -49.98
C ILE A 9 36.62 -33.67 -49.17
N SER A 10 36.84 -33.90 -47.88
CA SER A 10 35.80 -34.17 -46.87
C SER A 10 36.35 -33.70 -45.51
N ALA A 11 35.92 -32.54 -45.01
CA ALA A 11 34.83 -32.36 -44.04
C ALA A 11 35.22 -32.80 -42.61
N GLY A 12 35.94 -31.93 -41.90
CA GLY A 12 36.12 -32.01 -40.45
C GLY A 12 35.08 -31.14 -39.75
N VAL A 13 34.16 -31.78 -39.02
CA VAL A 13 33.13 -31.14 -38.21
C VAL A 13 33.78 -30.43 -37.02
N LEU A 14 33.57 -29.11 -36.91
CA LEU A 14 33.92 -28.31 -35.74
C LEU A 14 32.88 -28.55 -34.63
N VAL A 15 33.30 -29.19 -33.55
CA VAL A 15 32.53 -29.28 -32.30
C VAL A 15 32.62 -27.92 -31.60
N GLY A 16 31.55 -27.13 -31.67
CA GLY A 16 31.42 -25.87 -30.94
C GLY A 16 30.97 -26.11 -29.50
N THR A 17 31.82 -25.77 -28.53
CA THR A 17 31.50 -25.73 -27.10
C THR A 17 30.53 -24.57 -26.81
N LEU A 18 29.26 -24.90 -26.54
CA LEU A 18 28.29 -23.99 -25.95
C LEU A 18 28.67 -23.73 -24.48
N VAL A 19 29.24 -22.57 -24.18
CA VAL A 19 29.33 -22.04 -22.81
C VAL A 19 27.96 -21.47 -22.46
N GLY A 20 27.12 -22.27 -21.81
CA GLY A 20 25.86 -21.81 -21.24
C GLY A 20 26.13 -20.92 -20.04
N VAL A 21 25.88 -19.61 -20.17
CA VAL A 21 25.86 -18.68 -19.05
C VAL A 21 24.69 -19.07 -18.13
N LEU A 22 24.98 -19.73 -17.01
CA LEU A 22 23.99 -19.95 -15.95
C LEU A 22 23.60 -18.58 -15.37
N GLY A 23 22.44 -18.07 -15.75
CA GLY A 23 21.82 -16.93 -15.07
C GLY A 23 21.42 -17.34 -13.66
N LEU A 24 22.09 -16.80 -12.65
CA LEU A 24 21.65 -16.87 -11.26
C LEU A 24 20.28 -16.17 -11.17
N PRO A 25 19.23 -16.81 -10.62
CA PRO A 25 17.97 -16.13 -10.41
C PRO A 25 18.20 -14.98 -9.44
N MET A 26 17.96 -13.75 -9.88
CA MET A 26 17.94 -12.61 -8.97
C MET A 26 16.74 -12.79 -8.03
N PRO A 27 16.91 -12.68 -6.71
CA PRO A 27 15.78 -12.67 -5.80
C PRO A 27 14.94 -11.43 -6.14
N VAL A 28 13.74 -11.66 -6.65
CA VAL A 28 12.70 -10.64 -6.66
C VAL A 28 12.35 -10.41 -5.19
N LEU A 29 12.65 -9.22 -4.65
CA LEU A 29 12.08 -8.81 -3.37
C LEU A 29 10.57 -8.73 -3.60
N ALA A 30 9.84 -9.74 -3.09
CA ALA A 30 8.39 -9.68 -3.04
C ALA A 30 8.00 -8.42 -2.26
N GLN A 31 6.91 -7.77 -2.66
CA GLN A 31 6.32 -6.73 -1.83
C GLN A 31 6.00 -7.37 -0.47
N ASP A 32 6.69 -6.93 0.58
CA ASP A 32 6.64 -7.52 1.93
C ASP A 32 5.32 -7.19 2.68
N TRP A 33 4.36 -6.62 1.96
CA TRP A 33 3.02 -6.30 2.45
C TRP A 33 1.96 -6.96 1.56
N HIS A 34 0.80 -7.23 2.14
CA HIS A 34 -0.39 -7.69 1.42
C HIS A 34 -1.57 -6.76 1.70
N GLU A 35 -2.55 -6.73 0.80
CA GLU A 35 -3.86 -6.17 1.13
C GLU A 35 -4.71 -7.26 1.84
N PRO A 36 -5.14 -7.04 3.10
CA PRO A 36 -6.06 -7.93 3.78
C PRO A 36 -7.37 -8.10 2.99
N ALA A 37 -7.65 -9.34 2.57
CA ALA A 37 -8.78 -9.64 1.70
C ALA A 37 -10.13 -9.27 2.34
N ARG A 38 -11.11 -8.90 1.49
CA ARG A 38 -12.48 -8.59 1.94
C ARG A 38 -13.10 -9.79 2.67
N GLY A 39 -13.82 -9.52 3.76
CA GLY A 39 -14.45 -10.54 4.60
C GLY A 39 -13.51 -11.28 5.55
N THR A 40 -12.20 -10.98 5.54
CA THR A 40 -11.26 -11.58 6.50
C THR A 40 -11.33 -10.92 7.87
N ALA A 41 -10.98 -11.69 8.90
CA ALA A 41 -10.90 -11.19 10.27
C ALA A 41 -9.80 -10.12 10.42
N GLU A 42 -8.71 -10.20 9.67
CA GLU A 42 -7.65 -9.19 9.66
C GLU A 42 -8.17 -7.84 9.16
N ARG A 43 -8.82 -7.82 7.99
CA ARG A 43 -9.43 -6.59 7.46
C ARG A 43 -10.43 -6.01 8.44
N ALA A 44 -11.28 -6.84 9.03
CA ALA A 44 -12.26 -6.40 10.03
C ALA A 44 -11.59 -5.75 11.25
N ARG A 45 -10.49 -6.31 11.76
CA ARG A 45 -9.74 -5.73 12.88
C ARG A 45 -9.12 -4.38 12.55
N LEU A 46 -8.54 -4.22 11.36
CA LEU A 46 -7.98 -2.94 10.92
C LEU A 46 -9.06 -1.87 10.79
N MET A 47 -10.20 -2.19 10.16
CA MET A 47 -11.34 -1.26 10.10
C MET A 47 -11.86 -0.89 11.49
N ASN A 48 -11.93 -1.85 12.41
CA ASN A 48 -12.37 -1.60 13.78
C ASN A 48 -11.37 -0.81 14.62
N ALA A 49 -10.08 -0.83 14.28
CA ALA A 49 -9.07 0.01 14.94
C ALA A 49 -9.23 1.49 14.58
N MET A 50 -9.54 1.80 13.32
CA MET A 50 -9.76 3.18 12.85
C MET A 50 -11.11 3.75 13.32
N ARG A 51 -12.14 2.90 13.40
CA ARG A 51 -13.54 3.32 13.61
C ARG A 51 -13.77 4.25 14.81
N PRO A 52 -13.27 3.97 16.03
CA PRO A 52 -13.55 4.83 17.18
C PRO A 52 -13.06 6.26 16.97
N LEU A 53 -11.92 6.42 16.32
CA LEU A 53 -11.31 7.72 16.06
C LEU A 53 -12.05 8.48 14.96
N VAL A 54 -12.45 7.78 13.89
CA VAL A 54 -13.24 8.38 12.81
C VAL A 54 -14.63 8.77 13.33
N GLU A 55 -15.28 7.94 14.14
CA GLU A 55 -16.60 8.23 14.71
C GLU A 55 -16.56 9.35 15.75
N TRP A 56 -15.43 9.51 16.45
CA TRP A 56 -15.21 10.66 17.33
C TRP A 56 -15.28 11.99 16.55
N HIS A 57 -14.70 12.04 15.35
CA HIS A 57 -14.67 13.25 14.53
C HIS A 57 -15.93 13.41 13.66
N LEU A 58 -16.38 12.34 13.01
CA LEU A 58 -17.42 12.38 11.97
C LEU A 58 -18.79 11.90 12.44
N GLY A 59 -18.89 11.46 13.69
CA GLY A 59 -20.11 10.90 14.28
C GLY A 59 -20.35 9.46 13.84
N ALA A 60 -20.86 8.65 14.76
CA ALA A 60 -21.25 7.27 14.51
C ALA A 60 -22.64 7.18 13.83
N PRO A 61 -22.93 6.09 13.10
CA PRO A 61 -21.99 5.06 12.64
C PRO A 61 -21.27 5.45 11.34
N VAL A 62 -20.10 4.85 11.10
CA VAL A 62 -19.38 4.93 9.81
C VAL A 62 -19.13 3.55 9.20
N GLU A 63 -18.99 3.50 7.88
CA GLU A 63 -18.41 2.42 7.09
C GLU A 63 -17.24 2.99 6.28
N PHE A 64 -16.35 2.13 5.80
CA PHE A 64 -15.15 2.55 5.06
C PHE A 64 -15.17 2.05 3.63
N VAL A 65 -15.09 2.97 2.68
CA VAL A 65 -14.60 2.68 1.33
C VAL A 65 -13.09 2.65 1.41
N VAL A 66 -12.49 1.54 1.04
CA VAL A 66 -11.04 1.38 1.09
C VAL A 66 -10.45 1.73 -0.27
N HIS A 67 -9.60 2.75 -0.30
CA HIS A 67 -8.77 3.09 -1.46
C HIS A 67 -7.47 2.30 -1.43
N GLU A 68 -6.87 2.22 -0.24
CA GLU A 68 -5.62 1.52 -0.02
C GLU A 68 -5.59 0.88 1.36
N LEU A 69 -5.12 -0.37 1.41
CA LEU A 69 -4.92 -1.07 2.66
C LEU A 69 -3.74 -2.01 2.50
N ARG A 70 -2.68 -1.78 3.27
CA ARG A 70 -1.46 -2.58 3.27
C ARG A 70 -1.21 -3.07 4.67
N ALA A 71 -0.81 -4.33 4.82
CA ALA A 71 -0.47 -4.91 6.10
C ALA A 71 0.75 -5.81 5.98
N THR A 72 1.52 -5.86 7.06
CA THR A 72 2.51 -6.90 7.37
C THR A 72 2.08 -7.62 8.65
N SER A 73 2.95 -8.45 9.23
CA SER A 73 2.71 -9.02 10.55
C SER A 73 2.53 -7.97 11.65
N ASP A 74 3.17 -6.81 11.52
CA ASP A 74 3.35 -5.85 12.63
C ASP A 74 2.92 -4.43 12.29
N HIS A 75 2.80 -4.08 11.00
CA HIS A 75 2.46 -2.73 10.55
C HIS A 75 1.29 -2.74 9.58
N ALA A 76 0.50 -1.67 9.57
CA ALA A 76 -0.51 -1.46 8.55
C ALA A 76 -0.63 0.01 8.15
N PHE A 77 -1.02 0.22 6.90
CA PHE A 77 -1.29 1.52 6.29
C PHE A 77 -2.68 1.48 5.67
N ALA A 78 -3.45 2.55 5.83
CA ALA A 78 -4.77 2.66 5.23
C ALA A 78 -5.02 4.06 4.69
N ILE A 79 -5.66 4.12 3.52
CA ILE A 79 -6.34 5.30 2.99
C ILE A 79 -7.79 4.87 2.76
N VAL A 80 -8.73 5.48 3.49
CA VAL A 80 -10.15 5.13 3.43
C VAL A 80 -11.03 6.37 3.36
N SER A 81 -12.12 6.33 2.58
CA SER A 81 -13.20 7.30 2.70
C SER A 81 -14.27 6.78 3.67
N PRO A 82 -14.60 7.53 4.73
CA PRO A 82 -15.71 7.21 5.59
C PRO A 82 -17.04 7.55 4.92
N GLN A 83 -18.05 6.72 5.14
CA GLN A 83 -19.43 6.89 4.67
C GLN A 83 -20.41 6.45 5.77
N ARG A 84 -21.68 6.82 5.65
CA ARG A 84 -22.76 6.22 6.45
C ARG A 84 -23.05 4.79 5.97
N PRO A 85 -23.65 3.94 6.83
CA PRO A 85 -24.02 2.58 6.45
C PRO A 85 -24.83 2.54 5.15
N GLY A 86 -24.41 1.67 4.24
CA GLY A 86 -25.05 1.53 2.92
C GLY A 86 -24.66 2.59 1.89
N GLY A 87 -23.61 3.38 2.16
CA GLY A 87 -23.07 4.34 1.18
C GLY A 87 -23.61 5.76 1.28
N GLY A 88 -24.28 6.11 2.38
CA GLY A 88 -24.77 7.47 2.57
C GLY A 88 -23.61 8.47 2.77
N GLU A 89 -23.76 9.68 2.25
CA GLU A 89 -22.78 10.74 2.47
C GLU A 89 -22.76 11.21 3.94
N ILE A 90 -21.61 11.71 4.38
CA ILE A 90 -21.45 12.34 5.69
C ILE A 90 -21.62 13.84 5.49
N ASP A 91 -22.67 14.41 6.10
CA ASP A 91 -22.84 15.87 6.18
C ASP A 91 -21.88 16.45 7.22
N ILE A 92 -20.79 17.04 6.74
CA ILE A 92 -19.71 17.57 7.56
C ILE A 92 -20.17 18.66 8.53
N ASP A 93 -21.16 19.49 8.18
CA ASP A 93 -21.66 20.57 9.06
C ASP A 93 -22.30 20.02 10.34
N THR A 94 -22.74 18.77 10.29
CA THR A 94 -23.42 18.10 11.40
C THR A 94 -22.50 17.27 12.27
N THR A 95 -21.24 17.10 11.85
CA THR A 95 -20.28 16.24 12.54
C THR A 95 -19.79 16.83 13.86
N PRO A 96 -19.36 15.99 14.81
CA PRO A 96 -18.68 16.45 16.03
C PRO A 96 -17.47 17.35 15.75
N MET A 97 -16.67 17.08 14.71
CA MET A 97 -15.48 17.88 14.44
C MET A 97 -15.82 19.34 14.12
N VAL A 98 -16.91 19.59 13.39
CA VAL A 98 -17.38 20.95 13.12
C VAL A 98 -18.14 21.53 14.32
N ARG A 99 -19.07 20.75 14.89
CA ARG A 99 -20.00 21.27 15.91
C ARG A 99 -19.39 21.43 17.30
N ASP A 100 -18.52 20.49 17.67
CA ASP A 100 -18.02 20.34 19.03
C ASP A 100 -16.51 20.63 19.11
N LEU A 101 -15.73 20.29 18.07
CA LEU A 101 -14.28 20.54 18.03
C LEU A 101 -13.92 21.87 17.36
N GLY A 102 -14.85 22.46 16.60
CA GLY A 102 -14.72 23.81 16.02
C GLY A 102 -13.91 23.87 14.72
N ASP A 103 -13.78 22.75 14.01
CA ASP A 103 -13.12 22.71 12.71
C ASP A 103 -13.92 23.46 11.64
N ASP A 104 -13.22 24.07 10.69
CA ASP A 104 -13.85 24.81 9.59
C ASP A 104 -14.43 23.85 8.54
N PRO A 105 -15.76 23.77 8.38
CA PRO A 105 -16.37 22.88 7.38
C PRO A 105 -15.97 23.23 5.95
N TRP A 106 -15.60 24.49 5.67
CA TRP A 106 -15.18 24.92 4.33
C TRP A 106 -13.94 24.15 3.86
N TYR A 107 -12.97 23.91 4.74
CA TYR A 107 -11.76 23.17 4.41
C TYR A 107 -12.08 21.76 3.91
N PHE A 108 -12.92 21.02 4.63
CA PHE A 108 -13.25 19.63 4.26
C PHE A 108 -14.14 19.54 3.02
N LYS A 109 -14.99 20.55 2.77
CA LYS A 109 -15.84 20.62 1.57
C LYS A 109 -15.06 20.95 0.30
N GLU A 110 -14.13 21.89 0.38
CA GLU A 110 -13.51 22.50 -0.80
C GLU A 110 -12.06 22.06 -1.03
N VAL A 111 -11.39 21.49 -0.02
CA VAL A 111 -9.95 21.26 -0.05
C VAL A 111 -9.59 19.82 0.33
N GLY A 112 -9.86 19.43 1.58
CA GLY A 112 -9.33 18.18 2.14
C GLY A 112 -10.16 16.94 1.83
N GLY A 113 -11.47 17.08 1.69
CA GLY A 113 -12.37 15.93 1.74
C GLY A 113 -12.36 15.25 3.13
N LEU A 114 -12.91 14.04 3.22
CA LEU A 114 -13.01 13.29 4.49
C LEU A 114 -12.14 12.03 4.52
N ASP A 115 -11.24 11.86 3.56
CA ASP A 115 -10.35 10.71 3.53
C ASP A 115 -9.53 10.63 4.81
N PHE A 116 -9.55 9.45 5.41
CA PHE A 116 -8.81 9.11 6.62
C PHE A 116 -7.59 8.29 6.23
N ILE A 117 -6.42 8.82 6.55
CA ILE A 117 -5.14 8.18 6.31
C ILE A 117 -4.55 7.78 7.65
N ALA A 118 -4.09 6.53 7.80
CA ALA A 118 -3.52 6.06 9.05
C ALA A 118 -2.34 5.10 8.89
N LEU A 119 -1.39 5.26 9.82
CA LEU A 119 -0.32 4.31 10.11
C LEU A 119 -0.65 3.58 11.40
N MET A 120 -0.49 2.26 11.40
CA MET A 120 -0.89 1.38 12.49
C MET A 120 0.21 0.41 12.86
N ILE A 121 0.29 0.09 14.15
CA ILE A 121 1.15 -0.97 14.71
C ILE A 121 0.28 -2.06 15.33
N ARG A 122 0.75 -3.30 15.29
CA ARG A 122 0.08 -4.43 15.92
C ARG A 122 0.50 -4.55 17.37
N GLU A 123 -0.47 -4.56 18.28
CA GLU A 123 -0.26 -4.79 19.71
C GLU A 123 -1.03 -6.05 20.13
N GLY A 124 -0.33 -7.18 20.21
CA GLY A 124 -0.97 -8.47 20.48
C GLY A 124 -1.92 -8.87 19.35
N ASP A 125 -3.22 -8.98 19.64
CA ASP A 125 -4.26 -9.25 18.64
C ASP A 125 -5.00 -8.00 18.15
N GLN A 126 -4.61 -6.82 18.64
CA GLN A 126 -5.21 -5.53 18.31
C GLN A 126 -4.28 -4.70 17.42
N TRP A 127 -4.85 -3.64 16.84
CA TRP A 127 -4.12 -2.65 16.07
C TRP A 127 -4.27 -1.29 16.73
N GLY A 128 -3.16 -0.61 16.97
CA GLY A 128 -3.11 0.76 17.46
C GLY A 128 -2.82 1.73 16.31
N ILE A 129 -3.46 2.89 16.33
CA ILE A 129 -3.17 4.00 15.40
C ILE A 129 -1.95 4.75 15.94
N VAL A 130 -0.90 4.86 15.13
CA VAL A 130 0.32 5.62 15.47
C VAL A 130 0.16 7.07 15.05
N GLU A 131 -0.24 7.30 13.81
CA GLU A 131 -0.43 8.62 13.24
C GLU A 131 -1.59 8.56 12.25
N TYR A 132 -2.37 9.64 12.17
CA TYR A 132 -3.46 9.75 11.23
C TYR A 132 -3.75 11.18 10.82
N SER A 133 -4.47 11.32 9.71
CA SER A 133 -5.02 12.61 9.30
C SER A 133 -6.37 12.41 8.62
N ILE A 134 -7.26 13.38 8.80
CA ILE A 134 -8.53 13.50 8.05
C ILE A 134 -8.37 14.66 7.08
N GLY A 135 -8.66 14.42 5.81
CA GLY A 135 -8.66 15.46 4.77
C GLY A 135 -7.26 15.92 4.38
N ALA A 136 -6.24 15.07 4.54
CA ALA A 136 -4.89 15.38 4.13
C ALA A 136 -4.81 15.64 2.61
N THR A 137 -4.21 16.77 2.22
CA THR A 137 -3.97 17.12 0.81
C THR A 137 -2.56 16.79 0.34
N ASP A 138 -1.68 16.40 1.25
CA ASP A 138 -0.30 16.05 0.99
C ASP A 138 -0.03 14.57 1.31
N VAL A 139 1.19 14.12 1.01
CA VAL A 139 1.66 12.74 1.28
C VAL A 139 2.53 12.77 2.53
N TRP A 140 2.01 13.28 3.65
CA TRP A 140 2.77 13.48 4.89
C TRP A 140 3.44 12.19 5.40
N PHE A 141 2.84 11.03 5.13
CA PHE A 141 3.37 9.72 5.49
C PHE A 141 4.56 9.29 4.62
N GLY A 142 4.75 9.87 3.42
CA GLY A 142 5.84 9.55 2.49
C GLY A 142 7.20 10.19 2.84
N ALA A 143 7.37 10.67 4.07
CA ALA A 143 8.58 11.34 4.52
C ALA A 143 9.14 10.70 5.81
N GLN A 144 10.31 11.18 6.25
CA GLN A 144 10.82 10.83 7.58
C GLN A 144 9.95 11.48 8.66
N PRO A 145 9.72 10.81 9.81
CA PRO A 145 10.32 9.54 10.23
C PRO A 145 9.65 8.28 9.67
N PHE A 146 8.44 8.39 9.11
CA PHE A 146 7.59 7.26 8.75
C PHE A 146 8.21 6.31 7.72
N CYS A 147 8.95 6.83 6.75
CA CYS A 147 9.67 5.97 5.79
C CYS A 147 10.72 5.05 6.41
N ARG A 148 11.26 5.40 7.59
CA ARG A 148 12.18 4.54 8.33
C ARG A 148 11.45 3.52 9.20
N GLU A 149 10.32 3.91 9.76
CA GLU A 149 9.55 3.10 10.70
C GLU A 149 8.65 2.07 9.98
N PHE A 150 8.10 2.47 8.83
CA PHE A 150 7.13 1.70 8.05
C PHE A 150 7.61 1.38 6.62
N PRO A 151 8.88 0.95 6.41
CA PRO A 151 9.48 0.90 5.08
C PRO A 151 8.78 -0.08 4.14
N ALA A 152 8.25 -1.19 4.66
CA ALA A 152 7.56 -2.19 3.85
C ALA A 152 6.22 -1.66 3.30
N ILE A 153 5.36 -1.14 4.17
CA ILE A 153 4.03 -0.64 3.76
C ILE A 153 4.11 0.69 3.00
N LEU A 154 5.19 1.47 3.17
CA LEU A 154 5.37 2.76 2.48
C LEU A 154 6.38 2.74 1.33
N ALA A 155 6.83 1.56 0.90
CA ALA A 155 7.91 1.42 -0.08
C ALA A 155 7.73 2.26 -1.37
N ASP A 156 6.49 2.45 -1.83
CA ASP A 156 6.18 3.20 -3.05
C ASP A 156 6.11 4.73 -2.86
N TYR A 157 6.07 5.20 -1.61
CA TYR A 157 5.96 6.61 -1.26
C TYR A 157 7.29 7.22 -0.83
N CYS A 158 8.21 6.38 -0.36
CA CYS A 158 9.47 6.84 0.19
C CYS A 158 10.47 7.22 -0.90
N PRO A 159 11.23 8.32 -0.71
CA PRO A 159 12.29 8.68 -1.65
C PRO A 159 13.38 7.60 -1.68
N ASN A 160 13.86 7.30 -2.88
CA ASN A 160 14.98 6.37 -3.13
C ASN A 160 16.32 6.88 -2.57
#